data_AF-A0A0K1L5S2-F1
#
_entry.id   AF-A0A0K1L5S2-F1
#
_cell.length_a   1.000
_cell.length_b   1.000
_cell.length_c   1.000
_cell.angle_alpha   90.00
_cell.angle_beta   90.00
_cell.angle_gamma   90.00
#
_symmetry.space_group_name_H-M   'P 1'
#
loop_
_entity.id
_entity.type
_entity.pdbx_description
1 polymer ?
#
loop_
_entity_poly.entity_id
_entity_poly.type
_entity_poly.pdbx_seq_one_letter_code
_entity_poly.pdbx_strand_id
1 'polypeptide(L)'
;KDGCIQCPFHHWRYDEHGQCVHIPGHSAAVHRLEPVPRGARQPTWVTVERYGYVWVWYGSPQPLHPLPEIAAADVDNGDFMHLHFAFETTTAVLRIVENFYDAQHATPVHALPVSAFELKLFDDWRAWPEVESLARAGAWFGAGIDFTVNRYFGPLGMLSRALGLNMSQMNLHFDGYPGGCVMTVALDGDVKYKLLQCVTPVSDGKNVMHMLISIRK
;
A
#
# COMPACT_ATOMS: atom_id res chain seq x y z
N LYS A 1 14.01 24.66 -4.08
CA LYS A 1 13.96 25.80 -5.03
C LYS A 1 14.50 25.28 -6.35
N ASP A 2 13.81 25.53 -7.46
CA ASP A 2 14.23 25.07 -8.80
C ASP A 2 14.49 23.54 -8.85
N GLY A 3 13.58 22.74 -8.28
CA GLY A 3 13.72 21.28 -8.21
C GLY A 3 14.74 20.75 -7.19
N CYS A 4 15.60 21.60 -6.63
CA CYS A 4 16.65 21.17 -5.71
C CYS A 4 16.23 21.20 -4.23
N ILE A 5 16.77 20.26 -3.46
CA ILE A 5 16.79 20.29 -1.99
C ILE A 5 18.00 21.10 -1.53
N GLN A 6 17.81 22.01 -0.58
CA GLN A 6 18.89 22.83 -0.02
C GLN A 6 19.20 22.39 1.42
N CYS A 7 20.47 22.08 1.69
CA CYS A 7 20.95 21.80 3.04
C CYS A 7 20.74 23.04 3.94
N PRO A 8 20.14 22.90 5.14
CA PRO A 8 19.84 24.04 6.01
C PRO A 8 21.08 24.64 6.67
N PHE A 9 22.22 23.94 6.66
CA PHE A 9 23.43 24.40 7.33
C PHE A 9 24.29 25.28 6.41
N HIS A 10 24.81 24.70 5.32
CA HIS A 10 25.74 25.39 4.43
C HIS A 10 25.12 25.75 3.07
N HIS A 11 23.81 25.53 2.91
CA HIS A 11 23.05 25.89 1.70
C HIS A 11 23.56 25.24 0.40
N TRP A 12 24.20 24.07 0.50
CA TRP A 12 24.47 23.21 -0.64
C TRP A 12 23.15 22.75 -1.24
N ARG A 13 23.06 22.69 -2.57
CA ARG A 13 21.84 22.25 -3.27
C ARG A 13 22.08 20.98 -4.05
N TYR A 14 21.14 20.06 -3.94
CA TYR A 14 21.17 18.76 -4.62
C TYR A 14 19.96 18.60 -5.54
N ASP A 15 20.18 18.10 -6.75
CA ASP A 15 19.12 17.78 -7.73
C ASP A 15 18.48 16.41 -7.47
N GLU A 16 17.52 15.99 -8.30
CA GLU A 16 16.83 14.69 -8.16
C GLU A 16 17.75 13.46 -8.35
N HIS A 17 18.93 13.65 -8.95
CA HIS A 17 19.95 12.61 -9.13
C HIS A 17 21.00 12.62 -8.01
N GLY A 18 20.74 13.38 -6.94
CA GLY A 18 21.61 13.52 -5.79
C GLY A 18 22.90 14.28 -6.09
N GLN A 19 23.05 14.92 -7.26
CA GLN A 19 24.23 15.71 -7.59
C GLN A 19 24.20 17.02 -6.83
N CYS A 20 25.30 17.38 -6.16
CA CYS A 20 25.44 18.76 -5.67
C CYS A 20 25.61 19.68 -6.89
N VAL A 21 24.61 20.52 -7.15
CA VAL A 21 24.62 21.47 -8.28
C VAL A 21 25.05 22.87 -7.86
N HIS A 22 25.11 23.14 -6.55
CA HIS A 22 25.50 24.44 -6.02
C HIS A 22 26.11 24.34 -4.63
N ILE A 23 27.27 24.96 -4.47
CA ILE A 23 27.91 25.25 -3.18
C ILE A 23 28.15 26.77 -3.14
N PRO A 24 27.70 27.50 -2.10
CA PRO A 24 28.01 28.92 -1.97
C PRO A 24 29.53 29.17 -2.07
N GLY A 25 29.94 30.09 -2.94
CA GLY A 25 31.36 30.38 -3.17
C GLY A 25 32.06 29.49 -4.19
N HIS A 26 31.36 28.51 -4.80
CA HIS A 26 31.87 27.74 -5.92
C HIS A 26 31.23 28.21 -7.24
N SER A 27 31.99 28.19 -8.33
CA SER A 27 31.49 28.50 -9.66
C SER A 27 32.40 27.94 -10.74
N ALA A 28 31.81 27.29 -11.75
CA ALA A 28 32.54 26.92 -12.97
C ALA A 28 32.72 28.10 -13.95
N ALA A 29 31.95 29.18 -13.78
CA ALA A 29 31.95 30.35 -14.67
C ALA A 29 32.88 31.47 -14.20
N VAL A 30 33.25 31.50 -12.92
CA VAL A 30 34.13 32.52 -12.33
C VAL A 30 35.51 31.91 -12.11
N HIS A 31 36.52 32.31 -12.90
CA HIS A 31 37.87 31.74 -12.88
C HIS A 31 38.61 31.75 -11.52
N ARG A 32 38.17 32.57 -10.55
CA ARG A 32 38.77 32.63 -9.20
C ARG A 32 38.10 31.71 -8.18
N LEU A 33 36.99 31.07 -8.54
CA LEU A 33 36.25 30.16 -7.67
C LEU A 33 36.44 28.73 -8.17
N GLU A 34 36.46 27.78 -7.24
CA GLU A 34 36.50 26.37 -7.59
C GLU A 34 35.13 25.90 -8.10
N PRO A 35 35.06 24.96 -9.04
CA PRO A 35 33.80 24.30 -9.38
C PRO A 35 33.31 23.44 -8.22
N VAL A 36 32.04 23.03 -8.27
CA VAL A 36 31.51 22.03 -7.32
C VAL A 36 32.24 20.70 -7.53
N PRO A 37 32.78 20.05 -6.47
CA PRO A 37 33.48 18.77 -6.61
C PRO A 37 32.56 17.68 -7.17
N ARG A 38 33.06 16.89 -8.14
CA ARG A 38 32.28 15.80 -8.76
C ARG A 38 31.80 14.72 -7.76
N GLY A 39 32.52 14.57 -6.65
CA GLY A 39 32.19 13.64 -5.57
C GLY A 39 31.16 14.17 -4.57
N ALA A 40 30.77 15.45 -4.65
CA ALA A 40 29.70 16.01 -3.82
C ALA A 40 28.35 15.48 -4.31
N ARG A 41 27.95 14.31 -3.81
CA ARG A 41 26.73 13.59 -4.21
C ARG A 41 26.06 12.96 -2.99
N GLN A 42 24.74 12.80 -3.06
CA GLN A 42 23.94 12.05 -2.09
C GLN A 42 23.42 10.76 -2.72
N PRO A 43 23.20 9.69 -1.93
CA PRO A 43 22.48 8.52 -2.42
C PRO A 43 21.04 8.89 -2.80
N THR A 44 20.54 8.24 -3.85
CA THR A 44 19.15 8.37 -4.32
C THR A 44 18.47 7.02 -4.27
N TRP A 45 17.17 7.03 -4.05
CA TRP A 45 16.34 5.82 -4.01
C TRP A 45 15.32 5.85 -5.13
N VAL A 46 15.05 4.68 -5.73
CA VAL A 46 13.99 4.57 -6.75
C VAL A 46 12.67 4.85 -6.06
N THR A 47 11.96 5.86 -6.54
CA THR A 47 10.76 6.40 -5.90
C THR A 47 9.65 6.54 -6.94
N VAL A 48 8.41 6.26 -6.54
CA VAL A 48 7.23 6.48 -7.39
C VAL A 48 6.07 7.02 -6.55
N GLU A 49 5.37 8.02 -7.07
CA GLU A 49 4.11 8.48 -6.50
C GLU A 49 2.97 7.66 -7.11
N ARG A 50 2.21 6.95 -6.28
CA ARG A 50 1.06 6.16 -6.73
C ARG A 50 0.07 5.95 -5.59
N TYR A 51 -1.22 5.96 -5.91
CA TYR A 51 -2.30 5.71 -4.95
C TYR A 51 -2.35 6.73 -3.79
N GLY A 52 -1.88 7.96 -4.00
CA GLY A 52 -1.77 8.98 -2.96
C GLY A 52 -0.63 8.75 -1.97
N TYR A 53 0.31 7.84 -2.27
CA TYR A 53 1.51 7.59 -1.48
C TYR A 53 2.79 7.78 -2.29
N VAL A 54 3.89 8.04 -1.59
CA VAL A 54 5.25 7.99 -2.13
C VAL A 54 5.86 6.65 -1.74
N TRP A 55 6.15 5.82 -2.74
CA TRP A 55 6.76 4.51 -2.57
C TRP A 55 8.26 4.61 -2.78
N VAL A 56 9.04 3.96 -1.92
CA VAL A 56 10.51 3.96 -1.99
C VAL A 56 11.00 2.53 -2.04
N TRP A 57 11.83 2.22 -3.04
CA TRP A 57 12.55 0.97 -3.10
C TRP A 57 13.94 1.13 -2.46
N TYR A 58 14.13 0.45 -1.34
CA TYR A 58 15.36 0.49 -0.52
C TYR A 58 16.18 -0.81 -0.59
N GLY A 59 15.90 -1.67 -1.56
CA GLY A 59 16.60 -2.94 -1.78
C GLY A 59 17.75 -2.82 -2.79
N SER A 60 17.68 -3.62 -3.85
CA SER A 60 18.66 -3.59 -4.95
C SER A 60 18.65 -2.25 -5.71
N PRO A 61 19.65 -1.93 -6.56
CA PRO A 61 19.64 -0.72 -7.37
C PRO A 61 18.39 -0.53 -8.25
N GLN A 62 17.71 -1.62 -8.60
CA GLN A 62 16.43 -1.60 -9.31
C GLN A 62 15.35 -2.39 -8.54
N PRO A 63 14.07 -2.01 -8.64
CA PRO A 63 12.98 -2.80 -8.07
C PRO A 63 12.96 -4.22 -8.64
N LEU A 64 12.79 -5.22 -7.77
CA LEU A 64 12.70 -6.63 -8.17
C LEU A 64 11.29 -7.02 -8.67
N HIS A 65 10.29 -6.22 -8.33
CA HIS A 65 8.91 -6.39 -8.75
C HIS A 65 8.24 -5.00 -8.86
N PRO A 66 7.16 -4.87 -9.63
CA PRO A 66 6.38 -3.64 -9.67
C PRO A 66 5.55 -3.48 -8.38
N LEU A 67 4.87 -2.33 -8.27
CA LEU A 67 3.78 -2.17 -7.30
C LEU A 67 2.55 -2.99 -7.75
N PRO A 68 1.65 -3.39 -6.83
CA PRO A 68 0.37 -3.97 -7.21
C PRO A 68 -0.42 -3.01 -8.11
N GLU A 69 -1.09 -3.55 -9.12
CA GLU A 69 -2.00 -2.80 -9.99
C GLU A 69 -3.39 -2.75 -9.36
N ILE A 70 -3.87 -1.54 -9.05
CA ILE A 70 -5.13 -1.33 -8.32
C ILE A 70 -5.87 -0.20 -9.02
N ALA A 71 -6.55 -0.51 -10.14
CA ALA A 71 -7.29 0.48 -10.91
C ALA A 71 -8.32 1.27 -10.05
N ALA A 72 -8.92 0.61 -9.05
CA ALA A 72 -9.84 1.24 -8.12
C ALA A 72 -9.21 2.30 -7.19
N ALA A 73 -7.88 2.30 -7.06
CA ALA A 73 -7.11 3.21 -6.20
C ALA A 73 -6.35 4.28 -6.99
N ASP A 74 -6.40 4.25 -8.32
CA ASP A 74 -5.78 5.29 -9.14
C ASP A 74 -6.41 6.64 -8.81
N VAL A 75 -5.57 7.64 -8.57
CA VAL A 75 -6.00 8.97 -8.07
C VAL A 75 -6.91 9.72 -9.04
N ASP A 76 -6.82 9.40 -10.33
CA ASP A 76 -7.64 9.97 -11.39
C ASP A 76 -8.94 9.18 -11.62
N ASN A 77 -9.15 8.08 -10.90
CA ASN A 77 -10.34 7.25 -11.04
C ASN A 77 -11.54 7.89 -10.30
N GLY A 78 -12.30 8.69 -11.04
CA GLY A 78 -13.49 9.38 -10.55
C GLY A 78 -14.63 8.48 -10.06
N ASP A 79 -14.61 7.17 -10.31
CA ASP A 79 -15.66 6.24 -9.87
C ASP A 79 -15.51 5.80 -8.41
N PHE A 80 -14.36 6.11 -7.79
CA PHE A 80 -14.04 5.69 -6.43
C PHE A 80 -13.81 6.89 -5.51
N MET A 81 -14.07 6.66 -4.23
CA MET A 81 -13.69 7.53 -3.12
C MET A 81 -12.57 6.85 -2.34
N HIS A 82 -11.52 7.60 -2.02
CA HIS A 82 -10.33 7.10 -1.34
C HIS A 82 -10.26 7.62 0.10
N LEU A 83 -9.95 6.72 1.04
CA LEU A 83 -9.68 7.04 2.44
C LEU A 83 -8.29 6.53 2.80
N HIS A 84 -7.38 7.44 3.15
CA HIS A 84 -6.00 7.13 3.50
C HIS A 84 -5.79 7.19 5.01
N PHE A 85 -5.09 6.18 5.54
CA PHE A 85 -4.75 6.08 6.94
C PHE A 85 -3.27 5.71 7.12
N ALA A 86 -2.73 6.08 8.27
CA ALA A 86 -1.40 5.71 8.72
C ALA A 86 -1.41 5.48 10.24
N PHE A 87 -0.84 4.36 10.69
CA PHE A 87 -0.81 3.96 12.09
C PHE A 87 0.58 3.53 12.48
N GLU A 88 1.12 4.08 13.57
CA GLU A 88 2.33 3.56 14.18
C GLU A 88 2.06 2.21 14.83
N THR A 89 2.98 1.27 14.64
CA THR A 89 2.88 -0.10 15.17
C THR A 89 4.23 -0.53 15.73
N THR A 90 4.20 -1.40 16.74
CA THR A 90 5.40 -1.90 17.41
C THR A 90 5.63 -3.40 17.22
N THR A 91 5.12 -3.96 16.13
CA THR A 91 5.19 -5.40 15.82
C THR A 91 5.94 -5.64 14.51
N ALA A 92 6.43 -6.85 14.26
CA ALA A 92 7.10 -7.16 13.01
C ALA A 92 6.16 -7.04 11.80
N VAL A 93 6.69 -6.59 10.65
CA VAL A 93 5.93 -6.44 9.39
C VAL A 93 5.15 -7.72 9.04
N LEU A 94 5.78 -8.88 9.20
CA LEU A 94 5.13 -10.16 8.91
C LEU A 94 3.86 -10.37 9.75
N ARG A 95 3.84 -9.97 11.03
CA ARG A 95 2.66 -10.09 11.90
C ARG A 95 1.51 -9.18 11.45
N ILE A 96 1.84 -8.02 10.88
CA ILE A 96 0.85 -7.08 10.33
C ILE A 96 0.20 -7.67 9.08
N VAL A 97 0.98 -8.36 8.24
CA VAL A 97 0.48 -9.04 7.04
C VAL A 97 -0.30 -10.30 7.40
N GLU A 98 0.20 -11.13 8.32
CA GLU A 98 -0.49 -12.35 8.81
C GLU A 98 -1.89 -12.05 9.36
N ASN A 99 -2.10 -10.88 9.97
CA ASN A 99 -3.39 -10.49 10.53
C ASN A 99 -4.53 -10.46 9.49
N PHE A 100 -4.25 -10.16 8.21
CA PHE A 100 -5.27 -10.17 7.15
C PHE A 100 -5.81 -11.58 6.86
N TYR A 101 -5.00 -12.61 7.10
CA TYR A 101 -5.35 -14.00 6.83
C TYR A 101 -5.94 -14.73 8.04
N ASP A 102 -6.00 -14.07 9.21
CA ASP A 102 -6.62 -14.60 10.41
C ASP A 102 -8.10 -14.24 10.45
N ALA A 103 -8.98 -15.16 10.01
CA ALA A 103 -10.42 -14.94 10.07
C ALA A 103 -10.97 -14.81 11.50
N GLN A 104 -10.28 -15.34 12.52
CA GLN A 104 -10.82 -15.49 13.87
C GLN A 104 -10.83 -14.15 14.64
N HIS A 105 -9.91 -13.22 14.33
CA HIS A 105 -9.88 -11.91 14.99
C HIS A 105 -11.10 -11.02 14.63
N ALA A 106 -11.82 -11.33 13.55
CA ALA A 106 -12.98 -10.57 13.10
C ALA A 106 -14.05 -10.41 14.19
N THR A 107 -14.31 -11.45 14.98
CA THR A 107 -15.30 -11.41 16.06
C THR A 107 -14.87 -10.51 17.24
N PRO A 108 -13.72 -10.72 17.90
CA PRO A 108 -13.34 -9.92 19.06
C PRO A 108 -12.88 -8.49 18.71
N VAL A 109 -12.26 -8.26 17.55
CA VAL A 109 -11.67 -6.95 17.20
C VAL A 109 -12.63 -6.08 16.40
N HIS A 110 -13.38 -6.67 15.47
CA HIS A 110 -14.28 -5.95 14.58
C HIS A 110 -15.76 -6.10 14.94
N ALA A 111 -16.08 -6.81 16.02
CA ALA A 111 -17.46 -7.14 16.40
C ALA A 111 -18.25 -7.80 15.26
N LEU A 112 -17.55 -8.55 14.39
CA LEU A 112 -18.12 -9.26 13.25
C LEU A 112 -18.20 -10.76 13.59
N PRO A 113 -19.36 -11.26 14.06
CA PRO A 113 -19.52 -12.66 14.41
C PRO A 113 -19.45 -13.53 13.15
N VAL A 114 -18.46 -14.41 13.11
CA VAL A 114 -18.24 -15.38 12.03
C VAL A 114 -18.81 -16.73 12.47
N SER A 115 -19.75 -17.29 11.72
CA SER A 115 -20.32 -18.61 12.04
C SER A 115 -19.49 -19.76 11.46
N ALA A 116 -18.94 -19.55 10.27
CA ALA A 116 -18.00 -20.44 9.60
C ALA A 116 -17.17 -19.62 8.60
N PHE A 117 -15.94 -20.08 8.35
CA PHE A 117 -15.10 -19.56 7.27
C PHE A 117 -14.31 -20.69 6.59
N GLU A 118 -13.96 -20.48 5.33
CA GLU A 118 -13.03 -21.32 4.58
C GLU A 118 -11.86 -20.44 4.10
N LEU A 119 -10.62 -20.81 4.44
CA LEU A 119 -9.41 -20.17 3.92
C LEU A 119 -8.93 -20.93 2.69
N LYS A 120 -8.77 -20.22 1.58
CA LYS A 120 -8.29 -20.74 0.30
C LYS A 120 -6.93 -20.12 0.00
N LEU A 121 -6.02 -20.91 -0.55
CA LEU A 121 -4.74 -20.43 -1.08
C LEU A 121 -4.75 -20.60 -2.60
N PHE A 122 -4.16 -19.64 -3.30
CA PHE A 122 -4.16 -19.61 -4.76
C PHE A 122 -2.73 -19.53 -5.29
N ASP A 123 -2.35 -20.55 -6.06
CA ASP A 123 -1.06 -20.62 -6.75
C ASP A 123 -1.18 -20.26 -8.24
N ASP A 124 -2.39 -20.30 -8.81
CA ASP A 124 -2.64 -19.88 -10.20
C ASP A 124 -3.28 -18.49 -10.23
N TRP A 125 -2.50 -17.51 -10.69
CA TRP A 125 -2.93 -16.12 -10.79
C TRP A 125 -3.87 -15.85 -11.97
N ARG A 126 -4.06 -16.78 -12.92
CA ARG A 126 -4.78 -16.52 -14.19
C ARG A 126 -6.24 -16.08 -14.01
N ALA A 127 -6.85 -16.36 -12.86
CA ALA A 127 -8.18 -15.84 -12.52
C ALA A 127 -8.19 -14.33 -12.23
N TRP A 128 -7.02 -13.75 -11.96
CA TRP A 128 -6.79 -12.34 -11.60
C TRP A 128 -5.67 -11.75 -12.47
N PRO A 129 -5.95 -11.39 -13.73
CA PRO A 129 -4.95 -10.83 -14.64
C PRO A 129 -4.23 -9.59 -14.09
N GLU A 130 -4.84 -8.83 -13.18
CA GLU A 130 -4.24 -7.66 -12.54
C GLU A 130 -2.97 -7.96 -11.74
N VAL A 131 -2.78 -9.20 -11.26
CA VAL A 131 -1.58 -9.59 -10.51
C VAL A 131 -0.50 -10.26 -11.36
N GLU A 132 -0.70 -10.36 -12.68
CA GLU A 132 0.24 -11.03 -13.59
C GLU A 132 1.68 -10.54 -13.41
N SER A 133 1.86 -9.23 -13.29
CA SER A 133 3.18 -8.60 -13.20
C SER A 133 3.92 -8.98 -11.91
N LEU A 134 3.21 -9.03 -10.78
CA LEU A 134 3.74 -9.50 -9.50
C LEU A 134 3.99 -11.01 -9.51
N ALA A 135 3.05 -11.79 -10.04
CA ALA A 135 3.15 -13.24 -10.10
C ALA A 135 4.33 -13.70 -10.96
N ARG A 136 4.53 -13.07 -12.13
CA ARG A 136 5.70 -13.33 -12.98
C ARG A 136 7.03 -12.97 -12.33
N ALA A 137 7.03 -12.00 -11.41
CA ALA A 137 8.20 -11.63 -10.61
C ALA A 137 8.42 -12.55 -9.39
N GLY A 138 7.55 -13.55 -9.15
CA GLY A 138 7.59 -14.40 -7.95
C GLY A 138 7.28 -13.63 -6.67
N ALA A 139 6.59 -12.49 -6.78
CA ALA A 139 6.31 -11.55 -5.72
C ALA A 139 4.81 -11.49 -5.38
N TRP A 140 4.08 -12.57 -5.63
CA TRP A 140 2.65 -12.68 -5.34
C TRP A 140 2.32 -14.01 -4.66
N PHE A 141 1.37 -13.95 -3.73
CA PHE A 141 0.63 -15.10 -3.25
C PHE A 141 -0.84 -14.71 -3.09
N GLY A 142 -1.75 -15.58 -3.54
CA GLY A 142 -3.18 -15.34 -3.41
C GLY A 142 -3.77 -16.08 -2.22
N ALA A 143 -4.73 -15.46 -1.54
CA ALA A 143 -5.61 -16.16 -0.61
C ALA A 143 -7.04 -15.66 -0.69
N GLY A 144 -7.98 -16.42 -0.15
CA GLY A 144 -9.37 -16.00 -0.03
C GLY A 144 -10.00 -16.49 1.26
N ILE A 145 -10.91 -15.71 1.84
CA ILE A 145 -11.73 -16.14 2.97
C ILE A 145 -13.20 -15.91 2.66
N ASP A 146 -13.95 -17.00 2.65
CA ASP A 146 -15.40 -16.96 2.49
C ASP A 146 -16.07 -17.03 3.87
N PHE A 147 -16.70 -15.94 4.28
CA PHE A 147 -17.45 -15.85 5.53
C PHE A 147 -18.93 -16.12 5.28
N THR A 148 -19.51 -17.00 6.11
CA THR A 148 -20.96 -17.02 6.29
C THR A 148 -21.33 -16.05 7.40
N VAL A 149 -22.07 -14.99 7.08
CA VAL A 149 -22.47 -13.97 8.06
C VAL A 149 -23.94 -14.17 8.37
N ASN A 150 -24.25 -14.65 9.57
CA ASN A 150 -25.63 -14.94 9.94
C ASN A 150 -26.49 -13.68 10.18
N ARG A 151 -25.90 -12.49 10.40
CA ARG A 151 -26.60 -11.19 10.60
C ARG A 151 -25.65 -10.00 10.73
N TYR A 152 -25.96 -8.88 10.06
CA TYR A 152 -25.38 -7.56 10.38
C TYR A 152 -26.09 -6.94 11.60
N PHE A 153 -25.33 -6.36 12.54
CA PHE A 153 -25.88 -5.66 13.72
C PHE A 153 -25.54 -4.15 13.66
N GLY A 154 -26.55 -3.30 13.93
CA GLY A 154 -26.47 -1.84 13.87
C GLY A 154 -27.70 -1.20 13.22
N PRO A 155 -27.81 0.15 13.18
CA PRO A 155 -28.98 0.86 12.62
C PRO A 155 -29.27 0.51 11.15
N LEU A 156 -28.24 0.32 10.32
CA LEU A 156 -28.39 -0.13 8.93
C LEU A 156 -28.94 -1.57 8.81
N GLY A 157 -28.59 -2.46 9.74
CA GLY A 157 -29.09 -3.83 9.78
C GLY A 157 -30.59 -3.93 10.10
N MET A 158 -31.19 -2.86 10.64
CA MET A 158 -32.64 -2.77 10.85
C MET A 158 -33.37 -2.37 9.57
N LEU A 159 -32.76 -1.50 8.75
CA LEU A 159 -33.28 -1.08 7.45
C LEU A 159 -33.21 -2.22 6.42
N SER A 160 -32.11 -2.98 6.38
CA SER A 160 -31.97 -4.13 5.48
C SER A 160 -32.98 -5.24 5.77
N ARG A 161 -33.34 -5.44 7.05
CA ARG A 161 -34.42 -6.35 7.48
C ARG A 161 -35.78 -5.95 6.97
N ALA A 162 -36.11 -4.65 7.00
CA ALA A 162 -37.39 -4.15 6.49
C ALA A 162 -37.51 -4.29 4.96
N LEU A 163 -36.37 -4.34 4.26
CA LEU A 163 -36.27 -4.46 2.81
C LEU A 163 -36.03 -5.90 2.31
N GLY A 164 -35.95 -6.90 3.19
CA GLY A 164 -35.74 -8.30 2.81
C GLY A 164 -34.35 -8.62 2.26
N LEU A 165 -33.36 -7.76 2.50
CA LEU A 165 -31.98 -7.96 2.07
C LEU A 165 -31.26 -8.89 3.06
N ASN A 166 -31.32 -10.19 2.81
CA ASN A 166 -30.51 -11.17 3.51
C ASN A 166 -29.11 -11.18 2.88
N MET A 167 -28.16 -10.49 3.52
CA MET A 167 -26.74 -10.71 3.23
C MET A 167 -26.36 -12.09 3.73
N SER A 168 -25.82 -12.94 2.86
CA SER A 168 -25.55 -14.35 3.17
C SER A 168 -24.07 -14.68 3.17
N GLN A 169 -23.29 -14.04 2.29
CA GLN A 169 -21.88 -14.33 2.09
C GLN A 169 -21.04 -13.05 1.96
N MET A 170 -19.92 -13.02 2.67
CA MET A 170 -18.85 -12.03 2.48
C MET A 170 -17.61 -12.78 2.00
N ASN A 171 -17.07 -12.36 0.86
CA ASN A 171 -15.88 -12.95 0.27
C ASN A 171 -14.76 -11.93 0.38
N LEU A 172 -13.66 -12.32 1.01
CA LEU A 172 -12.41 -11.57 1.00
C LEU A 172 -11.46 -12.26 0.05
N HIS A 173 -10.93 -11.54 -0.93
CA HIS A 173 -9.82 -11.99 -1.76
C HIS A 173 -8.59 -11.17 -1.41
N PHE A 174 -7.43 -11.81 -1.31
CA PHE A 174 -6.18 -11.21 -0.89
C PHE A 174 -5.11 -11.46 -1.95
N ASP A 175 -4.50 -10.37 -2.39
CA ASP A 175 -3.32 -10.36 -3.25
C ASP A 175 -2.13 -9.90 -2.41
N GLY A 176 -1.43 -10.85 -1.82
CA GLY A 176 -0.25 -10.61 -1.00
C GLY A 176 0.99 -10.37 -1.84
N TYR A 177 1.82 -9.40 -1.44
CA TYR A 177 3.10 -9.08 -2.09
C TYR A 177 4.14 -8.63 -1.04
N PRO A 178 5.44 -8.56 -1.39
CA PRO A 178 6.45 -8.08 -0.45
C PRO A 178 6.12 -6.67 0.07
N GLY A 179 5.87 -6.59 1.38
CA GLY A 179 5.57 -5.32 2.07
C GLY A 179 4.09 -4.98 2.21
N GLY A 180 3.16 -5.84 1.77
CA GLY A 180 1.73 -5.55 1.92
C GLY A 180 0.75 -6.59 1.36
N CYS A 181 -0.50 -6.17 1.27
CA CYS A 181 -1.60 -6.95 0.72
C CYS A 181 -2.64 -6.02 0.10
N VAL A 182 -3.24 -6.44 -1.02
CA VAL A 182 -4.46 -5.84 -1.54
C VAL A 182 -5.62 -6.78 -1.23
N MET A 183 -6.57 -6.31 -0.43
CA MET A 183 -7.79 -7.05 -0.11
C MET A 183 -8.96 -6.52 -0.94
N THR A 184 -9.65 -7.40 -1.65
CA THR A 184 -10.93 -7.10 -2.29
C THR A 184 -12.06 -7.65 -1.44
N VAL A 185 -13.02 -6.80 -1.09
CA VAL A 185 -14.18 -7.18 -0.29
C VAL A 185 -15.42 -7.22 -1.17
N ALA A 186 -16.03 -8.39 -1.27
CA ALA A 186 -17.28 -8.59 -1.97
C ALA A 186 -18.38 -9.07 -1.00
N LEU A 187 -19.61 -8.64 -1.26
CA LEU A 187 -20.81 -9.08 -0.54
C LEU A 187 -21.79 -9.65 -1.56
N ASP A 188 -22.18 -10.92 -1.37
CA ASP A 188 -23.06 -11.67 -2.27
C ASP A 188 -22.62 -11.56 -3.76
N GLY A 189 -21.31 -11.58 -4.00
CA GLY A 189 -20.68 -11.47 -5.33
C GLY A 189 -20.39 -10.05 -5.82
N ASP A 190 -20.94 -9.02 -5.18
CA ASP A 190 -20.70 -7.63 -5.54
C ASP A 190 -19.48 -7.05 -4.80
N VAL A 191 -18.45 -6.63 -5.53
CA VAL A 191 -17.30 -5.90 -4.97
C VAL A 191 -17.77 -4.57 -4.38
N LYS A 192 -17.48 -4.34 -3.10
CA LYS A 192 -17.86 -3.11 -2.38
C LYS A 192 -16.69 -2.14 -2.26
N TYR A 193 -15.50 -2.65 -1.92
CA TYR A 193 -14.29 -1.84 -1.85
C TYR A 193 -13.04 -2.69 -2.02
N LYS A 194 -11.93 -2.04 -2.38
CA LYS A 194 -10.57 -2.58 -2.28
C LYS A 194 -9.83 -1.87 -1.17
N LEU A 195 -9.01 -2.62 -0.42
CA LEU A 195 -8.16 -2.12 0.65
C LEU A 195 -6.71 -2.47 0.31
N LEU A 196 -5.88 -1.46 0.13
CA LEU A 196 -4.43 -1.61 0.07
C LEU A 196 -3.84 -1.43 1.47
N GLN A 197 -3.12 -2.43 1.96
CA GLN A 197 -2.31 -2.36 3.17
C GLN A 197 -0.84 -2.43 2.79
N CYS A 198 -0.03 -1.51 3.31
CA CYS A 198 1.42 -1.61 3.19
C CYS A 198 2.11 -1.11 4.47
N VAL A 199 3.39 -1.47 4.65
CA VAL A 199 4.12 -1.16 5.88
C VAL A 199 5.46 -0.51 5.56
N THR A 200 5.72 0.62 6.21
CA THR A 200 7.02 1.30 6.20
C THR A 200 7.78 0.92 7.46
N PRO A 201 8.87 0.12 7.39
CA PRO A 201 9.73 -0.11 8.54
C PRO A 201 10.49 1.17 8.90
N VAL A 202 10.49 1.54 10.19
CA VAL A 202 11.13 2.76 10.70
C VAL A 202 12.40 2.44 11.47
N SER A 203 12.32 1.46 12.37
CA SER A 203 13.45 0.94 13.14
C SER A 203 13.12 -0.45 13.68
N ASP A 204 14.04 -1.07 14.40
CA ASP A 204 13.78 -2.35 15.06
C ASP A 204 12.50 -2.31 15.91
N GLY A 205 11.54 -3.15 15.54
CA GLY A 205 10.24 -3.23 16.21
C GLY A 205 9.35 -1.99 16.08
N LYS A 206 9.61 -1.05 15.16
CA LYS A 206 8.74 0.11 14.89
C LYS A 206 8.46 0.26 13.41
N ASN A 207 7.19 0.39 13.06
CA ASN A 207 6.73 0.53 11.68
C ASN A 207 5.54 1.48 11.59
N VAL A 208 5.30 2.02 10.40
CA VAL A 208 4.06 2.69 10.05
C VAL A 208 3.27 1.78 9.11
N MET A 209 2.09 1.34 9.53
CA MET A 209 1.13 0.65 8.68
C MET A 209 0.28 1.69 7.96
N HIS A 210 0.26 1.65 6.64
CA HIS A 210 -0.60 2.47 5.80
C HIS A 210 -1.78 1.64 5.32
N MET A 211 -2.96 2.27 5.26
CA MET A 211 -4.15 1.66 4.67
C MET A 211 -4.83 2.65 3.74
N LEU A 212 -5.17 2.19 2.55
CA LEU A 212 -5.98 2.92 1.59
C LEU A 212 -7.23 2.10 1.28
N ILE A 213 -8.39 2.67 1.58
CA ILE A 213 -9.69 2.08 1.24
C ILE A 213 -10.26 2.82 0.03
N SER A 214 -10.51 2.09 -1.06
CA SER A 214 -11.13 2.61 -2.27
C SER A 214 -12.54 2.06 -2.41
N ILE A 215 -13.54 2.92 -2.21
CA ILE A 215 -14.96 2.58 -2.15
C ILE A 215 -15.62 3.07 -3.44
N ARG A 216 -16.39 2.21 -4.11
CA ARG A 216 -17.14 2.60 -5.30
C ARG A 216 -18.24 3.59 -4.92
N LYS A 217 -18.39 4.67 -5.70
CA LYS A 217 -19.44 5.69 -5.51
C LYS A 217 -20.84 5.16 -5.84
#